data_AF-Q2XXR6-F1
#
_entry.id   AF-Q2XXR6-F1
#
_cell.length_a   1.000
_cell.length_b   1.000
_cell.length_c   1.000
_cell.angle_alpha   90.00
_cell.angle_beta   90.00
_cell.angle_gamma   90.00
#
_symmetry.space_group_name_H-M   'P 1'
#
loop_
_entity.id
_entity.type
_entity.pdbx_description
1 polymer ?
#
loop_
_entity_poly.entity_id
_entity_poly.type
_entity_poly.pdbx_seq_one_letter_code
_entity_poly.pdbx_strand_id
1 'polypeptide(L)'
;GKCPQLARRKRSSVQLLETKQNKAAQYQDRQLRKCCEDGMHDNPMGHSCEKRAGYIEDQHECRNVFLECCQYIRDIRRTLQRDDELFLARSEIEDGFLSDEQIVSRTEFPESWLWQMEHLTAPANDQGISSKNQMEFSMKKPL
;
A
#
# COMPACT_ATOMS: atom_id res chain seq x y z
N GLY A 1 1.09 -20.97 -11.44
CA GLY A 1 0.51 -20.80 -10.10
C GLY A 1 -0.54 -19.70 -10.09
N LYS A 2 -1.49 -19.73 -9.14
CA LYS A 2 -2.49 -18.67 -8.92
C LYS A 2 -1.81 -17.55 -8.12
N CYS A 3 -1.74 -16.34 -8.67
CA CYS A 3 -1.17 -15.21 -7.92
C CYS A 3 -2.09 -14.85 -6.75
N PRO A 4 -1.52 -14.54 -5.56
CA PRO A 4 -2.28 -13.90 -4.51
C PRO A 4 -2.81 -12.56 -5.06
N GLN A 5 -4.12 -12.37 -4.99
CA GLN A 5 -4.75 -11.13 -5.41
C GLN A 5 -4.31 -10.04 -4.43
N LEU A 6 -3.65 -9.00 -4.95
CA LEU A 6 -3.32 -7.84 -4.14
C LEU A 6 -4.62 -7.16 -3.72
N ALA A 7 -4.65 -6.79 -2.45
CA ALA A 7 -5.79 -6.21 -1.83
C ALA A 7 -6.05 -4.81 -2.43
N ARG A 8 -7.22 -4.60 -3.06
CA ARG A 8 -7.58 -3.31 -3.66
C ARG A 8 -7.86 -2.27 -2.56
N ARG A 9 -7.15 -1.15 -2.62
CA ARG A 9 -7.30 0.00 -1.71
C ARG A 9 -8.75 0.51 -1.68
N LYS A 10 -9.31 0.66 -0.48
CA LYS A 10 -10.61 1.32 -0.25
C LYS A 10 -10.45 2.85 -0.20
N ARG A 11 -11.50 3.58 -0.57
CA ARG A 11 -11.55 5.05 -0.44
C ARG A 11 -11.45 5.51 1.01
N SER A 12 -11.91 4.69 1.96
CA SER A 12 -11.86 4.92 3.41
C SER A 12 -10.42 5.09 3.93
N SER A 13 -9.45 4.34 3.41
CA SER A 13 -8.06 4.40 3.88
C SER A 13 -7.40 5.75 3.56
N VAL A 14 -7.77 6.38 2.45
CA VAL A 14 -7.29 7.73 2.07
C VAL A 14 -7.90 8.78 2.99
N GLN A 15 -9.20 8.66 3.28
CA GLN A 15 -9.89 9.55 4.22
C GLN A 15 -9.31 9.42 5.64
N LEU A 16 -8.96 8.22 6.08
CA LEU A 16 -8.28 8.00 7.36
C LEU A 16 -6.90 8.66 7.42
N LEU A 17 -6.13 8.59 6.33
CA LEU A 17 -4.82 9.25 6.28
C LEU A 17 -4.96 10.78 6.37
N GLU A 18 -5.85 11.35 5.57
CA GLU A 18 -6.11 12.79 5.54
C GLU A 18 -6.62 13.30 6.89
N THR A 19 -7.57 12.58 7.52
CA THR A 19 -8.07 12.93 8.87
C THR A 19 -6.97 12.90 9.93
N LYS A 20 -6.07 11.89 9.91
CA LYS A 20 -4.90 11.84 10.81
C LYS A 20 -3.98 13.05 10.59
N GLN A 21 -3.62 13.34 9.34
CA GLN A 21 -2.73 14.46 9.00
C GLN A 21 -3.34 15.80 9.43
N ASN A 22 -4.61 16.02 9.13
CA ASN A 22 -5.33 17.25 9.48
C ASN A 22 -5.44 17.43 11.00
N LYS A 23 -5.68 16.36 11.76
CA LYS A 23 -5.73 16.42 13.23
C LYS A 23 -4.35 16.75 13.82
N ALA A 24 -3.29 16.10 13.33
CA ALA A 24 -1.92 16.37 13.79
C ALA A 24 -1.47 17.81 13.47
N ALA A 25 -1.90 18.36 12.33
CA ALA A 25 -1.58 19.72 11.91
C ALA A 25 -2.18 20.82 12.81
N GLN A 26 -3.13 20.49 13.71
CA GLN A 26 -3.68 21.45 14.68
C GLN A 26 -2.65 21.88 15.74
N TYR A 27 -1.61 21.08 15.95
CA TYR A 27 -0.56 21.36 16.93
C TYR A 27 0.65 22.03 16.26
N GLN A 28 0.91 23.28 16.63
CA GLN A 28 2.06 24.05 16.13
C GLN A 28 3.38 23.52 16.66
N ASP A 29 3.40 23.11 17.94
CA ASP A 29 4.57 22.49 18.56
C ASP A 29 4.86 21.13 17.91
N ARG A 30 6.11 20.93 17.50
CA ARG A 30 6.59 19.67 16.92
C ARG A 30 6.48 18.50 17.89
N GLN A 31 6.71 18.72 19.19
CA GLN A 31 6.61 17.65 20.20
C GLN A 31 5.15 17.22 20.37
N LEU A 32 4.23 18.17 20.54
CA LEU A 32 2.80 17.85 20.67
C LEU A 32 2.21 17.22 19.40
N ARG A 33 2.64 17.69 18.22
CA ARG A 33 2.27 17.07 16.95
C ARG A 33 2.71 15.62 16.86
N LYS A 34 3.94 15.31 17.27
CA LYS A 34 4.44 13.94 17.34
C LYS A 34 3.61 13.09 18.32
N CYS A 35 3.28 13.63 19.51
CA CYS A 35 2.42 12.95 20.47
C CYS A 35 1.03 12.61 19.90
N CYS A 36 0.48 13.50 19.07
CA CYS A 36 -0.79 13.26 18.38
C CYS A 36 -0.65 12.16 17.31
N GLU A 37 0.41 12.20 16.50
CA GLU A 37 0.73 11.17 15.50
C GLU A 37 0.89 9.78 16.15
N ASP A 38 1.64 9.70 17.26
CA ASP A 38 1.82 8.48 18.05
C ASP A 38 0.48 7.99 18.65
N GLY A 39 -0.39 8.91 19.08
CA GLY A 39 -1.74 8.61 19.56
C GLY A 39 -2.60 7.94 18.49
N MET A 40 -2.48 8.41 17.25
CA MET A 40 -3.24 7.91 16.10
C MET A 40 -2.61 6.70 15.39
N HIS A 41 -1.46 6.24 15.86
CA HIS A 41 -0.79 5.06 15.31
C HIS A 41 -1.66 3.80 15.43
N ASP A 42 -1.39 2.82 14.57
CA ASP A 42 -2.13 1.56 14.56
C ASP A 42 -1.87 0.77 15.85
N ASN A 43 -2.91 0.08 16.32
CA ASN A 43 -2.91 -0.59 17.61
C ASN A 43 -3.29 -2.06 17.42
N PRO A 44 -2.36 -2.89 16.89
CA PRO A 44 -2.64 -4.30 16.61
C PRO A 44 -2.99 -5.10 17.87
N MET A 45 -2.53 -4.65 19.04
CA MET A 45 -2.79 -5.29 20.34
C MET A 45 -4.16 -4.94 20.94
N GLY A 46 -4.92 -4.04 20.32
CA GLY A 46 -6.29 -3.71 20.76
C GLY A 46 -6.40 -3.04 22.13
N HIS A 47 -5.32 -2.45 22.66
CA HIS A 47 -5.35 -1.79 23.98
C HIS A 47 -6.18 -0.48 23.96
N SER A 48 -6.79 -0.12 25.08
CA SER A 48 -7.52 1.14 25.17
C SER A 48 -6.58 2.35 25.08
N CYS A 49 -7.12 3.51 24.69
CA CYS A 49 -6.36 4.77 24.64
C CYS A 49 -5.80 5.15 26.00
N GLU A 50 -6.57 4.93 27.06
CA GLU A 50 -6.21 5.22 28.44
C GLU A 50 -5.03 4.35 28.90
N LYS A 51 -5.06 3.05 28.55
CA LYS A 51 -3.96 2.13 28.83
C LYS A 51 -2.69 2.54 28.09
N ARG A 52 -2.80 2.92 26.81
CA ARG A 52 -1.66 3.38 26.00
C ARG A 52 -1.07 4.69 26.52
N ALA A 53 -1.91 5.65 26.88
CA ALA A 53 -1.50 6.93 27.44
C ALA A 53 -0.82 6.78 28.81
N GLY A 54 -1.17 5.74 29.57
CA GLY A 54 -0.55 5.41 30.85
C GLY A 54 0.96 5.17 30.77
N TYR A 55 1.47 4.72 29.62
CA TYR A 55 2.91 4.49 29.41
C TYR A 55 3.71 5.75 29.05
N ILE A 56 3.04 6.89 28.86
CA ILE A 56 3.71 8.16 28.56
C ILE A 56 4.07 8.82 29.90
N GLU A 57 5.30 8.61 30.33
CA GLU A 57 5.86 9.18 31.57
C GLU A 57 6.45 10.58 31.30
N ASP A 58 6.52 11.42 32.34
CA ASP A 58 7.17 12.74 32.37
C ASP A 58 6.62 13.88 31.50
N GLN A 59 5.66 13.64 30.59
CA GLN A 59 5.07 14.69 29.76
C GLN A 59 3.54 14.71 29.84
N HIS A 60 3.01 15.48 30.79
CA HIS A 60 1.56 15.62 30.98
C HIS A 60 0.84 16.19 29.74
N GLU A 61 1.45 17.16 29.06
CA GLU A 61 0.88 17.75 27.85
C GLU A 61 0.86 16.74 26.69
N CYS A 62 1.97 16.01 26.48
CA CYS A 62 2.04 14.95 25.47
C CYS A 62 1.01 13.85 25.75
N ARG A 63 0.87 13.42 27.01
CA ARG A 63 -0.13 12.43 27.42
C ARG A 63 -1.55 12.87 27.09
N ASN A 64 -1.89 14.14 27.35
CA ASN A 64 -3.21 14.67 27.06
C ASN A 64 -3.48 14.72 25.56
N VAL A 65 -2.54 15.24 24.77
CA VAL A 65 -2.64 15.31 23.30
C VAL A 65 -2.71 13.92 22.68
N PHE A 66 -1.88 12.99 23.15
CA PHE A 66 -1.92 11.59 22.72
C PHE A 66 -3.31 10.98 22.95
N LEU A 67 -3.86 11.16 24.15
CA LEU A 67 -5.16 10.59 24.52
C LEU A 67 -6.30 11.18 23.68
N GLU A 68 -6.30 12.49 23.47
CA GLU A 68 -7.24 13.18 22.59
C GLU A 68 -7.19 12.63 21.16
N CYS A 69 -5.99 12.58 20.57
CA CYS A 69 -5.82 12.10 19.20
C CYS A 69 -6.11 10.59 19.06
N CYS A 70 -5.78 9.78 20.07
CA CYS A 70 -6.12 8.36 20.08
C CYS A 70 -7.63 8.13 20.09
N GLN A 71 -8.37 8.85 20.92
CA GLN A 71 -9.83 8.73 21.00
C GLN A 71 -10.49 9.23 19.71
N TYR A 72 -10.01 10.35 19.17
CA TYR A 72 -10.48 10.90 17.89
C TYR A 72 -10.41 9.88 16.75
N ILE A 73 -9.24 9.25 16.53
CA ILE A 73 -9.11 8.28 15.42
C ILE A 73 -9.87 6.99 15.69
N ARG A 74 -10.00 6.57 16.96
CA ARG A 74 -10.78 5.40 17.35
C ARG A 74 -12.24 5.58 16.96
N ASP A 75 -12.80 6.75 17.20
CA ASP A 75 -14.21 7.02 16.92
C ASP A 75 -14.48 7.10 15.41
N ILE A 76 -13.54 7.67 14.63
CA ILE A 76 -13.59 7.62 13.15
C ILE A 76 -13.53 6.16 12.65
N ARG A 77 -12.57 5.36 13.12
CA ARG A 77 -12.45 3.94 12.74
C ARG A 77 -13.73 3.16 13.07
N ARG A 78 -14.33 3.39 14.25
CA ARG A 78 -15.61 2.76 14.63
C ARG A 78 -16.74 3.14 13.68
N THR A 79 -16.75 4.40 13.22
CA THR A 79 -17.76 4.89 12.28
C THR A 79 -17.60 4.23 10.91
N LEU A 80 -16.37 4.17 10.40
CA LEU A 80 -16.06 3.49 9.13
C LEU A 80 -16.31 1.98 9.20
N GLN A 81 -16.04 1.33 10.34
CA GLN A 81 -16.36 -0.08 10.53
C GLN A 81 -17.87 -0.37 10.46
N ARG A 82 -18.72 0.54 10.96
CA ARG A 82 -20.18 0.41 10.82
C ARG A 82 -20.62 0.53 9.36
N ASP A 83 -19.97 1.39 8.59
CA ASP A 83 -20.22 1.49 7.15
C ASP A 83 -19.70 0.24 6.40
N ASP A 84 -18.63 -0.39 6.88
CA ASP A 84 -18.05 -1.63 6.32
C ASP A 84 -18.85 -2.90 6.65
N GLU A 85 -19.66 -2.91 7.73
CA GLU A 85 -20.64 -3.99 8.01
C GLU A 85 -21.70 -4.14 6.91
N LEU A 86 -21.83 -3.16 6.00
CA LEU A 86 -22.45 -3.35 4.69
C LEU A 86 -21.53 -4.22 3.82
N PHE A 87 -21.51 -5.52 4.11
CA PHE A 87 -20.69 -6.51 3.41
C PHE A 87 -21.06 -6.60 1.92
N LEU A 88 -20.30 -5.89 1.08
CA LEU A 88 -20.24 -6.16 -0.35
C LEU A 88 -19.24 -7.30 -0.58
N ALA A 89 -19.57 -8.28 -1.42
CA ALA A 89 -18.87 -9.57 -1.60
C ALA A 89 -17.37 -9.53 -2.00
N ARG A 90 -16.72 -8.36 -2.00
CA ARG A 90 -15.33 -8.15 -2.42
C ARG A 90 -14.53 -7.21 -1.51
N SER A 91 -14.98 -6.95 -0.27
CA SER A 91 -14.40 -5.87 0.58
C SER A 91 -13.56 -6.31 1.78
N GLU A 92 -13.29 -7.60 2.00
CA GLU A 92 -12.46 -8.07 3.13
C GLU A 92 -10.98 -7.78 2.92
N ILE A 93 -10.53 -6.57 3.23
CA ILE A 93 -9.13 -6.16 3.15
C ILE A 93 -8.81 -5.15 4.26
N GLU A 94 -7.69 -5.39 4.94
CA GLU A 94 -7.10 -4.60 6.02
C GLU A 94 -6.77 -3.14 5.60
N ASP A 95 -7.15 -2.21 6.48
CA ASP A 95 -7.25 -0.76 6.25
C ASP A 95 -5.90 -0.03 6.42
N GLY A 96 -4.84 -0.56 5.79
CA GLY A 96 -3.49 0.00 5.80
C GLY A 96 -3.13 0.67 4.48
N PHE A 97 -2.50 1.85 4.53
CA PHE A 97 -1.85 2.41 3.34
C PHE A 97 -0.65 1.50 3.03
N LEU A 98 -0.68 0.80 1.89
CA LEU A 98 0.48 0.03 1.44
C LEU A 98 1.66 1.01 1.32
N SER A 99 2.70 0.78 2.12
CA SER A 99 3.95 1.51 1.96
C SER A 99 4.60 1.06 0.65
N ASP A 100 5.50 1.87 0.08
CA ASP A 100 6.14 1.52 -1.19
C ASP A 100 6.91 0.18 -1.09
N GLU A 101 7.34 -0.19 0.12
CA GLU A 101 7.95 -1.49 0.44
C GLU A 101 6.98 -2.68 0.32
N GLN A 102 5.66 -2.44 0.38
CA GLN A 102 4.62 -3.46 0.21
C GLN A 102 4.21 -3.66 -1.25
N ILE A 103 4.73 -2.85 -2.18
CA ILE A 103 4.53 -3.04 -3.62
C ILE A 103 5.42 -4.20 -4.08
N VAL A 104 4.90 -5.42 -3.95
CA VAL A 104 5.61 -6.63 -4.41
C VAL A 104 5.40 -6.78 -5.92
N SER A 105 6.46 -6.49 -6.67
CA SER A 105 6.50 -6.80 -8.11
C SER A 105 6.70 -8.30 -8.31
N ARG A 106 6.15 -8.85 -9.40
CA ARG A 106 6.48 -10.21 -9.82
C ARG A 106 7.97 -10.25 -10.15
N THR A 107 8.66 -11.30 -9.72
CA THR A 107 10.10 -11.49 -9.96
C THR A 107 10.36 -12.55 -11.04
N GLU A 108 9.43 -13.48 -11.20
CA GLU A 108 9.51 -14.55 -12.19
C GLU A 108 8.96 -14.07 -13.52
N PHE A 109 9.87 -13.58 -14.35
CA PHE A 109 9.61 -13.36 -15.78
C PHE A 109 10.38 -14.41 -16.58
N PRO A 110 9.75 -15.06 -17.56
CA PRO A 110 10.48 -15.93 -18.47
C PRO A 110 11.55 -15.10 -19.20
N GLU A 111 12.65 -15.76 -19.55
CA GLU A 111 13.73 -15.10 -20.28
C GLU A 111 13.22 -14.48 -21.58
N SER A 112 13.71 -13.28 -21.88
CA SER A 112 13.54 -12.71 -23.20
C SER A 112 14.27 -13.59 -24.22
N TRP A 113 13.62 -13.81 -25.35
CA TRP A 113 14.17 -14.60 -26.45
C TRP A 113 14.37 -13.70 -27.66
N LEU A 114 15.29 -14.09 -28.53
CA LEU A 114 15.56 -13.41 -29.80
C LEU A 114 16.06 -11.96 -29.68
N TRP A 115 16.70 -11.62 -28.55
CA TRP A 115 17.35 -10.32 -28.37
C TRP A 115 18.70 -10.25 -29.10
N GLN A 116 18.66 -10.26 -30.44
CA GLN A 116 19.83 -10.32 -31.32
C GLN A 116 19.71 -9.29 -32.45
N MET A 117 20.87 -8.83 -32.92
CA MET A 117 20.97 -7.95 -34.09
C MET A 117 21.18 -8.82 -35.32
N GLU A 118 20.32 -8.67 -36.32
CA GLU A 118 20.41 -9.41 -37.58
C GLU A 118 20.72 -8.47 -38.73
N HIS A 119 21.77 -8.80 -39.49
CA HIS A 119 22.15 -8.05 -40.66
C HIS A 119 21.52 -8.70 -41.90
N LEU A 120 20.55 -8.01 -42.51
CA LEU A 120 19.88 -8.49 -43.71
C LEU A 120 20.70 -8.11 -44.95
N THR A 121 21.52 -9.05 -45.43
CA THR A 121 22.40 -8.84 -46.60
C THR A 121 21.76 -9.25 -47.93
N ALA A 122 20.59 -9.87 -47.90
CA ALA A 122 19.86 -10.28 -49.10
C ALA A 122 19.15 -9.08 -49.75
N PRO A 123 19.13 -8.99 -51.10
CA PRO A 123 18.37 -7.95 -51.79
C PRO A 123 16.88 -8.09 -51.49
N ALA A 124 16.18 -6.96 -51.48
CA ALA A 124 14.74 -6.92 -51.27
C ALA A 124 13.99 -7.65 -52.40
N ASN A 125 12.86 -8.28 -52.08
CA ASN A 125 11.96 -8.86 -53.08
C ASN A 125 11.28 -7.76 -53.93
N ASP A 126 10.47 -8.15 -54.91
CA ASP A 126 9.76 -7.23 -55.83
C ASP A 126 8.81 -6.26 -55.11
N GLN A 127 8.54 -6.46 -53.81
CA GLN A 127 7.75 -5.58 -52.95
C GLN A 127 8.61 -4.70 -52.03
N GLY A 128 9.93 -4.71 -52.17
CA GLY A 128 10.85 -3.91 -51.35
C GLY A 128 11.14 -4.48 -49.96
N ILE A 129 10.83 -5.76 -49.70
CA ILE A 129 11.00 -6.41 -48.40
C ILE A 129 12.23 -7.31 -48.43
N SER A 130 13.16 -7.09 -47.48
CA SER A 130 14.25 -8.04 -47.17
C SER A 130 13.85 -8.86 -45.95
N SER A 131 13.85 -10.19 -46.08
CA SER A 131 13.42 -11.11 -45.02
C SER A 131 14.49 -12.17 -44.74
N LYS A 132 14.54 -12.63 -43.49
CA LYS A 132 15.36 -13.76 -43.05
C LYS A 132 14.50 -14.69 -42.21
N ASN A 133 14.37 -15.94 -42.63
CA ASN A 133 13.64 -16.94 -41.86
C ASN A 133 14.52 -17.40 -40.68
N GLN A 134 13.98 -17.34 -39.48
CA GLN A 134 14.59 -17.93 -38.29
C GLN A 134 13.77 -19.15 -37.84
N MET A 135 14.43 -20.12 -37.21
CA MET A 135 13.78 -21.35 -36.74
C MET A 135 12.80 -21.06 -35.60
N GLU A 136 11.77 -21.90 -35.46
CA GLU A 136 10.75 -21.75 -34.42
C GLU A 136 11.32 -22.09 -33.03
N PHE A 137 11.12 -21.19 -32.07
CA PHE A 137 11.61 -21.37 -30.70
C PHE A 137 10.45 -21.73 -29.77
N SER A 138 10.59 -22.84 -29.03
CA SER A 138 9.65 -23.21 -27.96
C SER A 138 9.97 -22.44 -26.68
N MET A 139 9.03 -21.62 -26.20
CA MET A 139 9.12 -21.01 -24.87
C MET A 139 9.06 -22.12 -23.81
N LYS A 140 10.16 -22.31 -23.07
CA LYS A 140 10.17 -23.23 -21.94
C LYS A 140 9.21 -22.72 -20.88
N LYS A 141 8.19 -23.52 -20.53
CA LYS A 141 7.33 -23.22 -19.38
C LYS A 141 8.17 -23.29 -18.11
N PRO A 142 8.13 -22.29 -17.23
CA PRO A 142 8.71 -22.42 -15.89
C PRO A 142 7.99 -23.56 -15.15
N LEU A 143 8.75 -24.35 -14.38
CA LEU A 143 8.26 -25.43 -13.51
C LEU A 143 7.35 -24.88 -12.40
#